data_AF-A0A7V4ASH5-F1
#
_entry.id   AF-A0A7V4ASH5-F1
#
_cell.length_a   1.000
_cell.length_b   1.000
_cell.length_c   1.000
_cell.angle_alpha   90.00
_cell.angle_beta   90.00
_cell.angle_gamma   90.00
#
_symmetry.space_group_name_H-M   'P 1'
#
loop_
_entity.id
_entity.type
_entity.pdbx_description
1 polymer ?
#
loop_
_entity_poly.entity_id
_entity_poly.type
_entity_poly.pdbx_seq_one_letter_code
_entity_poly.pdbx_strand_id
1 'polypeptide(L)'
;MSSRYPQADLSRIRRTSIRDRQSKVHIRDFGRSLSAGASVRELLDSLPRILAAESLRRAARAIATASRDRRAVVACLGGHVIKTGLAPVLIELMRRGALSAVATNGAGAIHDLEIALFGQTSEYVERGIGDGMFGMTQETADFLNRAVLEGSKLELGFGESVGRALVAADCPNRGVSLFATAYEMRIPVTVHVGIGTDVVHMHPSADGAAIGDTSHRDFCILIEAMRDLGRGGVLMNIGSAVVLPEVVLKALTVLRNLGVDLAGFTGINMDFVQHYRSNQQVVNRVTELGAEGISLTGHHEIMVPLLAAAVLEEMREGEQEGADPH
;
A
#
# COMPACT_ATOMS: atom_id res chain seq x y z
N MET A 1 -8.90 -49.81 -33.96
CA MET A 1 -9.78 -48.91 -34.74
C MET A 1 -9.18 -47.52 -34.66
N SER A 2 -8.86 -46.90 -35.79
CA SER A 2 -8.42 -45.50 -35.84
C SER A 2 -9.58 -44.56 -35.49
N SER A 3 -9.24 -43.37 -35.01
CA SER A 3 -10.20 -42.29 -34.77
C SER A 3 -11.04 -42.03 -36.04
N ARG A 4 -12.35 -41.79 -35.88
CA ARG A 4 -13.25 -41.40 -36.99
C ARG A 4 -12.97 -39.99 -37.50
N TYR A 5 -12.10 -39.24 -36.82
CA TYR A 5 -11.75 -37.87 -37.17
C TYR A 5 -10.29 -37.79 -37.64
N PRO A 6 -10.00 -37.03 -38.71
CA PRO A 6 -8.64 -36.77 -39.17
C PRO A 6 -7.79 -36.17 -38.05
N GLN A 7 -6.57 -36.66 -37.91
CA GLN A 7 -5.59 -36.12 -36.96
C GLN A 7 -4.47 -35.42 -37.72
N ALA A 8 -3.88 -34.39 -37.11
CA ALA A 8 -2.70 -33.74 -37.66
C ALA A 8 -1.52 -34.72 -37.73
N ASP A 9 -0.82 -34.72 -38.85
CA ASP A 9 0.41 -35.51 -39.04
C ASP A 9 1.61 -34.77 -38.43
N LEU A 10 1.88 -35.06 -37.15
CA LEU A 10 2.97 -34.44 -36.40
C LEU A 10 4.37 -34.79 -36.98
N SER A 11 4.49 -35.80 -37.86
CA SER A 11 5.78 -36.14 -38.50
C SER A 11 6.30 -35.05 -39.46
N ARG A 12 5.42 -34.14 -39.88
CA ARG A 12 5.73 -33.04 -40.81
C ARG A 12 6.20 -31.76 -40.11
N ILE A 13 6.27 -31.73 -38.78
CA ILE A 13 6.68 -30.55 -38.03
C ILE A 13 8.18 -30.29 -38.23
N ARG A 14 8.53 -29.04 -38.54
CA ARG A 14 9.93 -28.57 -38.60
C ARG A 14 10.45 -28.31 -37.19
N ARG A 15 11.63 -28.84 -36.89
CA ARG A 15 12.32 -28.67 -35.60
C ARG A 15 13.51 -27.74 -35.80
N THR A 16 13.81 -26.91 -34.80
CA THR A 16 14.94 -25.97 -34.81
C THR A 16 15.90 -26.26 -33.65
N SER A 17 17.16 -25.84 -33.75
CA SER A 17 18.13 -25.97 -32.64
C SER A 17 17.86 -24.94 -31.56
N ILE A 18 18.25 -25.27 -30.32
CA ILE A 18 18.34 -24.29 -29.24
C ILE A 18 19.33 -23.15 -29.57
N ARG A 19 20.34 -23.44 -30.41
CA ARG A 19 21.37 -22.49 -30.84
C ARG A 19 20.85 -21.43 -31.82
N ASP A 20 19.72 -21.71 -32.48
CA ASP A 20 19.16 -20.85 -33.55
C ASP A 20 18.00 -19.98 -33.04
N ARG A 21 17.59 -20.12 -31.78
CA ARG A 21 16.50 -19.33 -31.18
C ARG A 21 17.02 -18.35 -30.14
N GLN A 22 16.36 -17.21 -30.00
CA GLN A 22 16.61 -16.29 -28.90
C GLN A 22 16.03 -16.87 -27.58
N SER A 23 16.86 -16.96 -26.55
CA SER A 23 16.45 -17.40 -25.20
C SER A 23 16.38 -16.21 -24.26
N LYS A 24 15.36 -16.19 -23.38
CA LYS A 24 15.11 -15.07 -22.45
C LYS A 24 15.79 -15.21 -21.09
N VAL A 25 16.23 -16.42 -20.74
CA VAL A 25 16.74 -16.75 -19.40
C VAL A 25 18.12 -17.38 -19.53
N HIS A 26 19.05 -16.90 -18.72
CA HIS A 26 20.43 -17.34 -18.67
C HIS A 26 20.82 -17.73 -17.23
N ILE A 27 21.89 -18.52 -17.09
CA ILE A 27 22.39 -18.96 -15.76
C ILE A 27 22.69 -17.77 -14.84
N ARG A 28 23.12 -16.63 -15.38
CA ARG A 28 23.34 -15.39 -14.62
C ARG A 28 22.08 -14.80 -13.98
N ASP A 29 20.89 -15.21 -14.42
CA ASP A 29 19.61 -14.75 -13.89
C ASP A 29 19.13 -15.65 -12.73
N PHE A 30 19.81 -16.78 -12.47
CA PHE A 30 19.42 -17.76 -11.46
C PHE A 30 19.70 -17.23 -10.05
N GLY A 31 18.90 -17.72 -9.11
CA GLY A 31 19.15 -17.46 -7.69
C GLY A 31 20.39 -18.19 -7.19
N ARG A 32 20.89 -17.75 -6.03
CA ARG A 32 22.05 -18.33 -5.35
C ARG A 32 21.62 -19.02 -4.06
N SER A 33 22.36 -20.05 -3.64
CA SER A 33 22.13 -20.71 -2.35
C SER A 33 22.44 -19.76 -1.19
N LEU A 34 21.67 -19.85 -0.11
CA LEU A 34 21.89 -19.14 1.14
C LEU A 34 22.36 -20.08 2.24
N SER A 35 23.11 -19.55 3.20
CA SER A 35 23.52 -20.25 4.41
C SER A 35 22.84 -19.63 5.64
N ALA A 36 22.72 -20.40 6.72
CA ALA A 36 22.21 -19.90 7.98
C ALA A 36 23.05 -18.70 8.47
N GLY A 37 22.38 -17.66 8.97
CA GLY A 37 23.02 -16.42 9.40
C GLY A 37 23.22 -15.37 8.29
N ALA A 38 22.77 -15.64 7.06
CA ALA A 38 22.79 -14.66 5.98
C ALA A 38 22.03 -13.37 6.36
N SER A 39 22.61 -12.24 6.00
CA SER A 39 22.02 -10.92 6.11
C SER A 39 20.83 -10.75 5.16
N VAL A 40 20.01 -9.73 5.41
CA VAL A 40 18.93 -9.31 4.51
C VAL A 40 19.48 -8.98 3.11
N ARG A 41 20.63 -8.31 3.02
CA ARG A 41 21.28 -8.01 1.74
C ARG A 41 21.61 -9.27 0.95
N GLU A 42 22.23 -10.24 1.61
CA GLU A 42 22.59 -11.52 0.98
C GLU A 42 21.33 -12.28 0.53
N LEU A 43 20.26 -12.29 1.33
CA LEU A 43 18.96 -12.85 0.94
C LEU A 43 18.43 -12.18 -0.32
N LEU A 44 18.39 -10.85 -0.34
CA LEU A 44 17.90 -10.10 -1.50
C LEU A 44 18.77 -10.38 -2.72
N ASP A 45 20.09 -10.34 -2.60
CA ASP A 45 21.04 -10.58 -3.69
C ASP A 45 21.11 -12.03 -4.16
N SER A 46 20.59 -12.98 -3.39
CA SER A 46 20.44 -14.37 -3.83
C SER A 46 19.19 -14.59 -4.67
N LEU A 47 18.21 -13.66 -4.64
CA LEU A 47 17.01 -13.78 -5.46
C LEU A 47 17.35 -13.69 -6.97
N PRO A 48 16.69 -14.52 -7.80
CA PRO A 48 16.90 -14.50 -9.24
C PRO A 48 16.55 -13.15 -9.86
N ARG A 49 17.24 -12.76 -10.94
CA ARG A 49 17.05 -11.48 -11.65
C ARG A 49 16.02 -11.59 -12.77
N ILE A 50 14.84 -12.10 -12.43
CA ILE A 50 13.79 -12.44 -13.40
C ILE A 50 12.41 -12.37 -12.73
N LEU A 51 11.40 -11.99 -13.52
CA LEU A 51 9.98 -11.98 -13.13
C LEU A 51 9.75 -11.22 -11.81
N ALA A 52 8.97 -11.79 -10.88
CA ALA A 52 8.55 -11.11 -9.66
C ALA A 52 9.70 -10.72 -8.73
N ALA A 53 10.81 -11.45 -8.74
CA ALA A 53 11.99 -11.09 -7.97
C ALA A 53 12.65 -9.81 -8.53
N GLU A 54 12.68 -9.64 -9.86
CA GLU A 54 13.12 -8.39 -10.47
C GLU A 54 12.10 -7.26 -10.24
N SER A 55 10.81 -7.56 -10.29
CA SER A 55 9.74 -6.59 -9.94
C SER A 55 9.90 -6.04 -8.53
N LEU A 56 10.22 -6.90 -7.54
CA LEU A 56 10.48 -6.49 -6.16
C LEU A 56 11.67 -5.53 -6.08
N ARG A 57 12.77 -5.86 -6.75
CA ARG A 57 13.97 -4.98 -6.79
C ARG A 57 13.67 -3.64 -7.45
N ARG A 58 12.92 -3.65 -8.55
CA ARG A 58 12.52 -2.42 -9.24
C ARG A 58 11.61 -1.54 -8.36
N ALA A 59 10.66 -2.15 -7.65
CA ALA A 59 9.84 -1.45 -6.68
C ALA A 59 10.68 -0.83 -5.56
N ALA A 60 11.61 -1.60 -4.97
CA ALA A 60 12.49 -1.12 -3.92
C ALA A 60 13.37 0.06 -4.38
N ARG A 61 14.00 -0.06 -5.55
CA ARG A 61 14.79 1.01 -6.18
C ARG A 61 13.99 2.27 -6.47
N ALA A 62 12.76 2.12 -6.98
CA ALA A 62 11.88 3.25 -7.25
C ALA A 62 11.55 4.02 -5.97
N ILE A 63 11.20 3.32 -4.89
CA ILE A 63 10.90 3.93 -3.59
C ILE A 63 12.14 4.61 -3.00
N ALA A 64 13.29 3.94 -2.99
CA ALA A 64 14.53 4.51 -2.45
C ALA A 64 14.98 5.75 -3.24
N THR A 65 14.84 5.74 -4.57
CA THR A 65 15.16 6.88 -5.42
C THR A 65 14.18 8.04 -5.19
N ALA A 66 12.88 7.77 -5.14
CA ALA A 66 11.87 8.76 -4.84
C ALA A 66 12.14 9.45 -3.48
N SER A 67 12.51 8.67 -2.47
CA SER A 67 12.87 9.18 -1.14
C SER A 67 14.09 10.12 -1.19
N ARG A 68 15.18 9.69 -1.84
CA ARG A 68 16.39 10.54 -2.02
C ARG A 68 16.09 11.84 -2.75
N ASP A 69 15.26 11.77 -3.79
CA ASP A 69 14.88 12.91 -4.61
C ASP A 69 13.76 13.75 -3.99
N ARG A 70 13.29 13.39 -2.79
CA ARG A 70 12.17 14.03 -2.06
C ARG A 70 10.89 14.12 -2.89
N ARG A 71 10.62 13.07 -3.66
CA ARG A 71 9.36 12.87 -4.39
C ARG A 71 8.30 12.25 -3.50
N ALA A 72 7.04 12.40 -3.90
CA ALA A 72 5.94 11.77 -3.18
C ALA A 72 6.08 10.24 -3.21
N VAL A 73 5.97 9.61 -2.05
CA VAL A 73 5.82 8.16 -1.90
C VAL A 73 4.55 7.91 -1.09
N VAL A 74 3.48 7.53 -1.78
CA VAL A 74 2.13 7.42 -1.20
C VAL A 74 1.70 5.96 -1.14
N ALA A 75 1.27 5.47 0.03
CA ALA A 75 0.72 4.13 0.19
C ALA A 75 -0.79 4.15 0.43
N CYS A 76 -1.55 3.55 -0.48
CA CYS A 76 -2.96 3.23 -0.33
C CYS A 76 -3.10 1.83 0.28
N LEU A 77 -3.70 1.71 1.46
CA LEU A 77 -3.77 0.49 2.25
C LEU A 77 -5.21 -0.04 2.37
N GLY A 78 -5.41 -1.34 2.17
CA GLY A 78 -6.58 -2.02 2.68
C GLY A 78 -6.46 -2.24 4.20
N GLY A 79 -7.59 -2.24 4.92
CA GLY A 79 -7.61 -2.47 6.37
C GLY A 79 -6.90 -3.74 6.84
N HIS A 80 -6.82 -4.77 5.98
CA HIS A 80 -6.07 -6.00 6.27
C HIS A 80 -4.58 -5.75 6.59
N VAL A 81 -3.94 -4.75 5.98
CA VAL A 81 -2.52 -4.45 6.22
C VAL A 81 -2.28 -4.07 7.67
N ILE A 82 -3.13 -3.21 8.23
CA ILE A 82 -3.06 -2.81 9.64
C ILE A 82 -3.48 -3.98 10.54
N LYS A 83 -4.55 -4.70 10.18
CA LYS A 83 -5.04 -5.88 10.90
C LYS A 83 -3.94 -6.91 11.15
N THR A 84 -3.04 -7.15 10.18
CA THR A 84 -1.94 -8.11 10.31
C THR A 84 -0.72 -7.57 11.04
N GLY A 85 -0.83 -6.42 11.72
CA GLY A 85 0.23 -5.87 12.57
C GLY A 85 1.40 -5.24 11.80
N LEU A 86 1.17 -4.76 10.57
CA LEU A 86 2.24 -4.17 9.74
C LEU A 86 2.46 -2.67 9.98
N ALA A 87 1.67 -2.04 10.85
CA ALA A 87 1.84 -0.62 11.20
C ALA A 87 3.28 -0.27 11.63
N PRO A 88 3.99 -1.05 12.48
CA PRO A 88 5.38 -0.75 12.83
C PRO A 88 6.35 -0.71 11.64
N VAL A 89 6.11 -1.55 10.61
CA VAL A 89 6.94 -1.55 9.39
C VAL A 89 6.70 -0.28 8.58
N LEU A 90 5.44 0.14 8.45
CA LEU A 90 5.06 1.37 7.76
C LEU A 90 5.60 2.61 8.50
N ILE A 91 5.54 2.61 9.83
CA ILE A 91 6.10 3.66 10.68
C ILE A 91 7.62 3.77 10.48
N GLU A 92 8.35 2.66 10.39
CA GLU A 92 9.79 2.71 10.12
C GLU A 92 10.08 3.31 8.74
N LEU A 93 9.31 2.95 7.71
CA LEU A 93 9.44 3.57 6.38
C LEU A 93 9.15 5.09 6.42
N MET A 94 8.15 5.52 7.20
CA MET A 94 7.89 6.94 7.45
C MET A 94 9.08 7.63 8.11
N ARG A 95 9.67 7.01 9.16
CA ARG A 95 10.81 7.59 9.91
C ARG A 95 12.05 7.76 9.03
N ARG A 96 12.23 6.87 8.05
CA ARG A 96 13.32 6.92 7.09
C ARG A 96 13.04 7.85 5.91
N GLY A 97 11.83 8.44 5.81
CA GLY A 97 11.44 9.26 4.66
C GLY A 97 11.12 8.45 3.40
N ALA A 98 10.96 7.13 3.53
CA ALA A 98 10.60 6.22 2.44
C ALA A 98 9.07 6.14 2.20
N LEU A 99 8.28 6.80 3.06
CA LEU A 99 6.83 6.89 2.94
C LEU A 99 6.40 8.29 3.37
N SER A 100 5.81 9.08 2.45
CA SER A 100 5.47 10.49 2.68
C SER A 100 3.99 10.73 2.93
N ALA A 101 3.12 9.76 2.62
CA ALA A 101 1.69 9.82 2.93
C ALA A 101 1.05 8.42 2.91
N VAL A 102 -0.05 8.27 3.65
CA VAL A 102 -0.87 7.05 3.64
C VAL A 102 -2.33 7.40 3.36
N ALA A 103 -3.00 6.59 2.56
CA ALA A 103 -4.45 6.57 2.42
C ALA A 103 -4.98 5.20 2.82
N THR A 104 -6.10 5.12 3.52
CA THR A 104 -6.74 3.87 3.92
C THR A 104 -8.27 3.95 3.81
N ASN A 105 -8.96 2.85 4.04
CA ASN A 105 -10.42 2.82 4.22
C ASN A 105 -10.79 2.85 5.72
N GLY A 106 -12.08 2.98 6.05
CA GLY A 106 -12.52 3.10 7.44
C GLY A 106 -12.12 1.89 8.31
N ALA A 107 -12.14 0.68 7.76
CA ALA A 107 -11.61 -0.51 8.44
C ALA A 107 -10.15 -0.37 8.90
N GLY A 108 -9.29 0.32 8.14
CA GLY A 108 -7.91 0.61 8.58
C GLY A 108 -7.86 1.52 9.81
N ALA A 109 -8.72 2.53 9.88
CA ALA A 109 -8.81 3.42 11.05
C ALA A 109 -9.34 2.68 12.29
N ILE A 110 -10.31 1.78 12.11
CA ILE A 110 -10.85 0.93 13.19
C ILE A 110 -9.76 0.02 13.76
N HIS A 111 -9.06 -0.73 12.90
CA HIS A 111 -8.01 -1.64 13.35
C HIS A 111 -6.88 -0.91 14.08
N ASP A 112 -6.44 0.25 13.56
CA ASP A 112 -5.38 1.02 14.22
C ASP A 112 -5.82 1.56 15.58
N LEU A 113 -7.04 2.08 15.68
CA LEU A 113 -7.61 2.58 16.93
C LEU A 113 -7.70 1.48 18.00
N GLU A 114 -8.18 0.30 17.63
CA GLU A 114 -8.29 -0.81 18.56
C GLU A 114 -6.92 -1.30 19.04
N ILE A 115 -5.93 -1.36 18.14
CA ILE A 115 -4.54 -1.64 18.50
C ILE A 115 -4.01 -0.56 19.46
N ALA A 116 -4.20 0.72 19.13
CA ALA A 116 -3.70 1.84 19.91
C ALA A 116 -4.24 1.85 21.35
N LEU A 117 -5.55 1.66 21.50
CA LEU A 117 -6.24 1.74 22.80
C LEU A 117 -6.18 0.43 23.59
N PHE A 118 -6.29 -0.72 22.93
CA PHE A 118 -6.54 -2.01 23.58
C PHE A 118 -5.46 -3.06 23.30
N GLY A 119 -4.59 -2.85 22.31
CA GLY A 119 -3.51 -3.79 21.95
C GLY A 119 -4.00 -5.04 21.20
N GLN A 120 -5.26 -5.04 20.75
CA GLN A 120 -5.90 -6.16 20.07
C GLN A 120 -6.94 -5.65 19.07
N THR A 121 -7.21 -6.40 18.00
CA THR A 121 -8.21 -6.06 16.97
C THR A 121 -8.67 -7.32 16.25
N SER A 122 -9.66 -7.20 15.36
CA SER A 122 -10.25 -8.27 14.54
C SER A 122 -11.11 -9.25 15.35
N GLU A 123 -12.39 -8.90 15.53
CA GLU A 123 -13.40 -9.78 16.09
C GLU A 123 -13.73 -11.00 15.18
N TYR A 124 -14.39 -12.01 15.76
CA TYR A 124 -14.86 -13.20 15.05
C TYR A 124 -16.17 -12.92 14.30
N VAL A 125 -16.07 -12.74 12.98
CA VAL A 125 -17.18 -12.35 12.10
C VAL A 125 -18.33 -13.38 12.14
N GLU A 126 -18.02 -14.66 11.97
CA GLU A 126 -19.03 -15.72 11.81
C GLU A 126 -19.91 -15.87 13.05
N ARG A 127 -19.31 -15.70 14.23
CA ARG A 127 -20.02 -15.76 15.50
C ARG A 127 -20.92 -14.54 15.68
N GLY A 128 -20.40 -13.34 15.45
CA GLY A 128 -21.12 -12.09 15.68
C GLY A 128 -22.25 -11.84 14.68
N ILE A 129 -22.18 -12.39 13.45
CA ILE A 129 -23.31 -12.27 12.50
C ILE A 129 -24.51 -13.07 13.00
N GLY A 130 -24.28 -14.23 13.63
CA GLY A 130 -25.34 -15.13 14.07
C GLY A 130 -26.24 -14.54 15.16
N ASP A 131 -25.68 -13.74 16.06
CA ASP A 131 -26.39 -13.10 17.17
C ASP A 131 -26.56 -11.57 17.02
N GLY A 132 -26.04 -11.00 15.93
CA GLY A 132 -26.12 -9.56 15.63
C GLY A 132 -25.09 -8.70 16.36
N MET A 133 -24.11 -9.30 17.05
CA MET A 133 -23.08 -8.58 17.80
C MET A 133 -21.85 -8.20 16.98
N PHE A 134 -21.73 -8.68 15.73
CA PHE A 134 -20.61 -8.31 14.87
C PHE A 134 -20.57 -6.79 14.67
N GLY A 135 -19.46 -6.17 15.03
CA GLY A 135 -19.26 -4.73 14.89
C GLY A 135 -19.93 -3.87 15.97
N MET A 136 -20.49 -4.47 17.03
CA MET A 136 -21.25 -3.77 18.08
C MET A 136 -20.39 -3.34 19.28
N THR A 137 -19.07 -3.28 19.14
CA THR A 137 -18.17 -2.79 20.20
C THR A 137 -18.34 -1.30 20.44
N GLN A 138 -18.92 -0.94 21.59
CA GLN A 138 -19.27 0.44 21.93
C GLN A 138 -18.05 1.36 22.01
N GLU A 139 -16.97 0.94 22.68
CA GLU A 139 -15.79 1.76 22.93
C GLU A 139 -15.09 2.17 21.63
N THR A 140 -14.99 1.24 20.67
CA THR A 140 -14.45 1.50 19.33
C THR A 140 -15.29 2.54 18.59
N ALA A 141 -16.61 2.37 18.57
CA ALA A 141 -17.51 3.26 17.83
C ALA A 141 -17.60 4.66 18.46
N ASP A 142 -17.79 4.73 19.78
CA ASP A 142 -17.93 6.00 20.49
C ASP A 142 -16.66 6.85 20.42
N PHE A 143 -15.48 6.23 20.47
CA PHE A 143 -14.22 6.96 20.32
C PHE A 143 -14.05 7.49 18.90
N LEU A 144 -14.15 6.61 17.89
CA LEU A 144 -13.89 6.98 16.50
C LEU A 144 -14.91 8.02 16.01
N ASN A 145 -16.19 7.79 16.24
CA ASN A 145 -17.25 8.70 15.79
C ASN A 145 -17.14 10.06 16.49
N ARG A 146 -16.76 10.12 17.78
CA ARG A 146 -16.50 11.38 18.48
C ARG A 146 -15.30 12.12 17.89
N ALA A 147 -14.20 11.42 17.62
CA ALA A 147 -13.01 12.01 17.01
C ALA A 147 -13.35 12.65 15.65
N VAL A 148 -14.14 11.96 14.83
CA VAL A 148 -14.61 12.45 13.52
C VAL A 148 -15.56 13.64 13.66
N LEU A 149 -16.51 13.58 14.60
CA LEU A 149 -17.44 14.69 14.86
C LEU A 149 -16.72 15.96 15.33
N GLU A 150 -15.71 15.82 16.21
CA GLU A 150 -14.85 16.93 16.61
C GLU A 150 -13.98 17.42 15.44
N GLY A 151 -13.44 16.49 14.66
CA GLY A 151 -12.67 16.74 13.45
C GLY A 151 -13.39 17.64 12.46
N SER A 152 -14.65 17.32 12.15
CA SER A 152 -15.49 18.13 11.25
C SER A 152 -15.68 19.56 11.78
N LYS A 153 -15.92 19.73 13.08
CA LYS A 153 -16.03 21.07 13.70
C LYS A 153 -14.73 21.87 13.65
N LEU A 154 -13.59 21.17 13.67
CA LEU A 154 -12.25 21.73 13.58
C LEU A 154 -11.72 21.80 12.15
N GLU A 155 -12.54 21.44 11.15
CA GLU A 155 -12.19 21.46 9.73
C GLU A 155 -11.04 20.52 9.32
N LEU A 156 -10.81 19.46 10.11
CA LEU A 156 -9.73 18.49 9.91
C LEU A 156 -10.14 17.36 8.95
N GLY A 157 -9.13 16.69 8.38
CA GLY A 157 -9.31 15.41 7.70
C GLY A 157 -9.67 14.28 8.68
N PHE A 158 -10.30 13.21 8.20
CA PHE A 158 -10.70 12.07 9.05
C PHE A 158 -9.46 11.46 9.73
N GLY A 159 -8.40 11.17 8.98
CA GLY A 159 -7.21 10.55 9.57
C GLY A 159 -6.46 11.46 10.55
N GLU A 160 -6.37 12.76 10.26
CA GLU A 160 -5.84 13.74 11.21
C GLU A 160 -6.66 13.79 12.51
N SER A 161 -7.99 13.76 12.39
CA SER A 161 -8.91 13.78 13.53
C SER A 161 -8.69 12.58 14.46
N VAL A 162 -8.53 11.39 13.88
CA VAL A 162 -8.25 10.15 14.63
C VAL A 162 -6.87 10.21 15.27
N GLY A 163 -5.83 10.58 14.52
CA GLY A 163 -4.46 10.70 15.05
C GLY A 163 -4.36 11.69 16.21
N ARG A 164 -4.99 12.86 16.07
CA ARG A 164 -5.10 13.88 17.12
C ARG A 164 -5.79 13.33 18.36
N ALA A 165 -6.93 12.65 18.21
CA ALA A 165 -7.69 12.10 19.33
C ALA A 165 -6.92 10.99 20.07
N LEU A 166 -6.25 10.08 19.33
CA LEU A 166 -5.42 9.03 19.93
C LEU A 166 -4.25 9.60 20.72
N VAL A 167 -3.58 10.63 20.20
CA VAL A 167 -2.52 11.34 20.91
C VAL A 167 -3.05 12.03 22.17
N ALA A 168 -4.20 12.70 22.09
CA ALA A 168 -4.80 13.37 23.23
C ALA A 168 -5.29 12.40 24.32
N ALA A 169 -5.65 11.18 23.94
CA ALA A 169 -6.11 10.14 24.86
C ALA A 169 -4.98 9.40 25.59
N ASP A 170 -3.71 9.71 25.30
CA ASP A 170 -2.53 9.04 25.86
C ASP A 170 -2.61 7.50 25.78
N CYS A 171 -2.90 7.00 24.57
CA CYS A 171 -3.18 5.59 24.37
C CYS A 171 -1.96 4.69 24.71
N PRO A 172 -2.17 3.53 25.37
CA PRO A 172 -1.08 2.72 25.91
C PRO A 172 -0.16 2.13 24.84
N ASN A 173 -0.66 1.91 23.61
CA ASN A 173 0.09 1.32 22.51
C ASN A 173 0.41 2.34 21.40
N ARG A 174 0.52 3.62 21.75
CA ARG A 174 0.79 4.72 20.80
C ARG A 174 1.93 4.44 19.83
N GLY A 175 3.02 3.82 20.31
CA GLY A 175 4.22 3.54 19.51
C GLY A 175 4.03 2.56 18.34
N VAL A 176 2.90 1.84 18.29
CA VAL A 176 2.54 0.94 17.20
C VAL A 176 1.28 1.39 16.43
N SER A 177 0.69 2.53 16.80
CA SER A 177 -0.41 3.16 16.06
C SER A 177 0.14 3.99 14.90
N LEU A 178 -0.29 3.65 13.69
CA LEU A 178 0.04 4.38 12.47
C LEU A 178 -0.51 5.80 12.53
N PHE A 179 -1.76 5.98 12.98
CA PHE A 179 -2.42 7.29 12.99
C PHE A 179 -1.81 8.23 14.03
N ALA A 180 -1.60 7.74 15.25
CA ALA A 180 -1.00 8.56 16.31
C ALA A 180 0.44 8.96 15.95
N THR A 181 1.25 7.99 15.48
CA THR A 181 2.65 8.24 15.12
C THR A 181 2.75 9.19 13.91
N ALA A 182 1.93 9.00 12.88
CA ALA A 182 1.95 9.87 11.70
C ALA A 182 1.51 11.30 12.03
N TYR A 183 0.51 11.48 12.91
CA TYR A 183 0.11 12.80 13.39
C TYR A 183 1.26 13.54 14.09
N GLU A 184 2.01 12.86 14.97
CA GLU A 184 3.20 13.45 15.61
C GLU A 184 4.31 13.81 14.61
N MET A 185 4.51 12.96 13.61
CA MET A 185 5.50 13.15 12.57
C MET A 185 5.07 14.17 11.50
N ARG A 186 3.82 14.65 11.56
CA ARG A 186 3.20 15.51 10.53
C ARG A 186 3.20 14.87 9.15
N ILE A 187 2.97 13.56 9.09
CA ILE A 187 2.78 12.81 7.85
C ILE A 187 1.29 12.58 7.65
N PRO A 188 0.70 12.98 6.50
CA PRO A 188 -0.73 12.84 6.29
C PRO A 188 -1.13 11.36 6.21
N VAL A 189 -2.16 11.02 6.99
CA VAL A 189 -2.93 9.77 6.87
C VAL A 189 -4.35 10.16 6.52
N THR A 190 -4.89 9.63 5.43
CA THR A 190 -6.26 9.90 4.97
C THR A 190 -7.12 8.65 5.02
N VAL A 191 -8.42 8.82 5.26
CA VAL A 191 -9.42 7.74 5.35
C VAL A 191 -10.55 8.01 4.37
N HIS A 192 -10.70 7.10 3.40
CA HIS A 192 -11.74 7.15 2.37
C HIS A 192 -12.84 6.15 2.70
N VAL A 193 -13.92 6.67 3.26
CA VAL A 193 -14.98 5.89 3.90
C VAL A 193 -15.98 5.39 2.85
N GLY A 194 -16.30 4.10 2.91
CA GLY A 194 -17.51 3.55 2.30
C GLY A 194 -18.65 3.62 3.31
N ILE A 195 -19.63 4.49 3.09
CA ILE A 195 -20.74 4.61 4.05
C ILE A 195 -21.50 3.28 4.11
N GLY A 196 -21.67 2.75 5.32
CA GLY A 196 -22.26 1.44 5.58
C GLY A 196 -21.31 0.25 5.47
N THR A 197 -20.01 0.44 5.15
CA THR A 197 -19.04 -0.67 5.08
C THR A 197 -18.32 -0.93 6.39
N ASP A 198 -18.18 0.12 7.22
CA ASP A 198 -17.41 0.08 8.45
C ASP A 198 -18.32 -0.09 9.68
N VAL A 199 -17.87 -0.87 10.67
CA VAL A 199 -18.72 -1.29 11.79
C VAL A 199 -19.26 -0.14 12.63
N VAL A 200 -18.49 0.94 12.72
CA VAL A 200 -18.84 2.15 13.47
C VAL A 200 -20.06 2.89 12.92
N HIS A 201 -20.45 2.64 11.67
CA HIS A 201 -21.64 3.25 11.06
C HIS A 201 -22.95 2.68 11.59
N MET A 202 -22.92 1.50 12.20
CA MET A 202 -24.11 0.84 12.74
C MET A 202 -24.55 1.43 14.09
N HIS A 203 -23.73 2.29 14.69
CA HIS A 203 -23.94 2.81 16.03
C HIS A 203 -24.70 4.14 16.03
N PRO A 204 -25.51 4.43 17.07
CA PRO A 204 -26.20 5.71 17.21
C PRO A 204 -25.28 6.94 17.28
N SER A 205 -24.00 6.73 17.61
CA SER A 205 -22.99 7.78 17.65
C SER A 205 -22.49 8.22 16.26
N ALA A 206 -22.84 7.49 15.19
CA ALA A 206 -22.43 7.82 13.84
C ALA A 206 -23.13 9.09 13.31
N ASP A 207 -22.35 10.07 12.85
CA ASP A 207 -22.84 11.26 12.17
C ASP A 207 -22.40 11.24 10.70
N GLY A 208 -23.35 10.97 9.81
CA GLY A 208 -23.08 10.85 8.38
C GLY A 208 -22.56 12.13 7.72
N ALA A 209 -22.92 13.31 8.25
CA ALA A 209 -22.43 14.59 7.73
C ALA A 209 -20.96 14.79 8.12
N ALA A 210 -20.59 14.52 9.38
CA ALA A 210 -19.22 14.62 9.85
C ALA A 210 -18.31 13.59 9.16
N ILE A 211 -18.77 12.34 9.00
CA ILE A 211 -18.04 11.29 8.27
C ILE A 211 -17.81 11.72 6.81
N GLY A 212 -18.85 12.21 6.13
CA GLY A 212 -18.76 12.66 4.74
C GLY A 212 -17.82 13.87 4.57
N ASP A 213 -17.96 14.87 5.43
CA ASP A 213 -17.12 16.09 5.44
C ASP A 213 -15.64 15.75 5.64
N THR A 214 -15.30 15.04 6.72
CA THR A 214 -13.91 14.69 7.05
C THR A 214 -13.29 13.75 6.01
N SER A 215 -14.04 12.79 5.45
CA SER A 215 -13.54 11.91 4.39
C SER A 215 -13.35 12.64 3.05
N HIS A 216 -14.18 13.64 2.74
CA HIS A 216 -13.98 14.49 1.58
C HIS A 216 -12.78 15.43 1.76
N ARG A 217 -12.55 15.98 2.95
CA ARG A 217 -11.33 16.74 3.27
C ARG A 217 -10.09 15.88 3.08
N ASP A 218 -10.13 14.62 3.51
CA ASP A 218 -9.08 13.63 3.26
C ASP A 218 -8.83 13.36 1.78
N PHE A 219 -9.85 13.44 0.92
CA PHE A 219 -9.64 13.39 -0.54
C PHE A 219 -8.83 14.59 -1.05
N CYS A 220 -9.11 15.80 -0.57
CA CYS A 220 -8.32 16.98 -0.90
C CYS A 220 -6.87 16.89 -0.38
N ILE A 221 -6.69 16.39 0.84
CA ILE A 221 -5.36 16.17 1.44
C ILE A 221 -4.57 15.14 0.62
N LEU A 222 -5.21 14.04 0.20
CA LEU A 222 -4.57 13.03 -0.64
C LEU A 222 -4.15 13.58 -2.01
N ILE A 223 -4.99 14.41 -2.65
CA ILE A 223 -4.64 15.09 -3.89
C ILE A 223 -3.35 15.88 -3.71
N GLU A 224 -3.24 16.66 -2.64
CA GLU A 224 -2.05 17.47 -2.35
C GLU A 224 -0.83 16.58 -2.05
N ALA A 225 -0.99 15.53 -1.25
CA ALA A 225 0.07 14.57 -0.94
C ALA A 225 0.62 13.84 -2.19
N MET A 226 -0.17 13.76 -3.26
CA MET A 226 0.20 13.17 -4.54
C MET A 226 0.76 14.17 -5.56
N ARG A 227 0.84 15.47 -5.22
CA ARG A 227 1.26 16.53 -6.16
C ARG A 227 2.65 16.29 -6.74
N ASP A 228 3.59 15.81 -5.92
CA ASP A 228 4.99 15.55 -6.31
C ASP A 228 5.24 14.10 -6.78
N LEU A 229 4.22 13.43 -7.32
CA LEU A 229 4.40 12.10 -7.93
C LEU A 229 5.25 12.16 -9.20
N GLY A 230 5.10 13.19 -10.02
CA GLY A 230 5.85 13.32 -11.26
C GLY A 230 7.37 13.30 -11.03
N ARG A 231 8.12 12.88 -12.05
CA ARG A 231 9.59 12.85 -12.06
C ARG A 231 10.19 11.93 -11.00
N GLY A 232 9.62 10.74 -10.84
CA GLY A 232 10.19 9.65 -10.05
C GLY A 232 9.50 9.34 -8.73
N GLY A 233 8.34 9.93 -8.42
CA GLY A 233 7.54 9.56 -7.24
C GLY A 233 6.92 8.16 -7.37
N VAL A 234 6.35 7.67 -6.27
CA VAL A 234 5.79 6.31 -6.17
C VAL A 234 4.40 6.34 -5.57
N LEU A 235 3.49 5.60 -6.21
CA LEU A 235 2.14 5.36 -5.73
C LEU A 235 1.96 3.85 -5.53
N MET A 236 1.72 3.43 -4.30
CA MET A 236 1.50 2.04 -3.94
C MET A 236 0.03 1.80 -3.61
N ASN A 237 -0.54 0.71 -4.11
CA ASN A 237 -1.82 0.15 -3.67
C ASN A 237 -1.57 -1.22 -3.05
N ILE A 238 -1.84 -1.37 -1.76
CA ILE A 238 -1.54 -2.55 -0.96
C ILE A 238 -2.85 -3.07 -0.37
N GLY A 239 -3.42 -4.11 -0.99
CA GLY A 239 -4.59 -4.81 -0.47
C GLY A 239 -5.93 -4.08 -0.56
N SER A 240 -6.05 -3.01 -1.36
CA SER A 240 -7.34 -2.38 -1.68
C SER A 240 -7.78 -2.74 -3.10
N ALA A 241 -8.90 -3.46 -3.19
CA ALA A 241 -9.39 -3.96 -4.48
C ALA A 241 -10.15 -2.91 -5.30
N VAL A 242 -10.89 -2.00 -4.64
CA VAL A 242 -11.81 -1.06 -5.32
C VAL A 242 -11.73 0.36 -4.77
N VAL A 243 -11.96 0.57 -3.47
CA VAL A 243 -12.14 1.91 -2.88
C VAL A 243 -10.96 2.82 -3.19
N LEU A 244 -9.74 2.43 -2.79
CA LEU A 244 -8.57 3.29 -2.99
C LEU A 244 -8.12 3.38 -4.45
N PRO A 245 -8.12 2.30 -5.26
CA PRO A 245 -7.87 2.43 -6.70
C PRO A 245 -8.80 3.45 -7.38
N GLU A 246 -10.08 3.47 -7.02
CA GLU A 246 -11.04 4.42 -7.59
C GLU A 246 -10.83 5.83 -7.03
N VAL A 247 -10.50 6.02 -5.75
CA VAL A 247 -10.13 7.34 -5.19
C VAL A 247 -8.89 7.92 -5.89
N VAL A 248 -7.83 7.11 -5.99
CA VAL A 248 -6.56 7.46 -6.65
C VAL A 248 -6.80 7.92 -8.08
N LEU A 249 -7.62 7.20 -8.86
CA LEU A 249 -7.93 7.59 -10.24
C LEU A 249 -8.49 9.02 -10.31
N LYS A 250 -9.38 9.39 -9.39
CA LYS A 250 -9.99 10.73 -9.37
C LYS A 250 -8.97 11.76 -8.89
N ALA A 251 -8.14 11.43 -7.90
CA ALA A 251 -7.07 12.31 -7.45
C ALA A 251 -6.08 12.64 -8.58
N LEU A 252 -5.62 11.63 -9.33
CA LEU A 252 -4.76 11.81 -10.51
C LEU A 252 -5.44 12.67 -11.59
N THR A 253 -6.74 12.46 -11.81
CA THR A 253 -7.52 13.26 -12.77
C THR A 253 -7.57 14.74 -12.35
N VAL A 254 -7.82 15.02 -11.07
CA VAL A 254 -7.82 16.39 -10.53
C VAL A 254 -6.44 17.02 -10.66
N LEU A 255 -5.37 16.31 -10.30
CA LEU A 255 -3.99 16.80 -10.44
C LEU A 255 -3.66 17.18 -11.89
N ARG A 256 -4.01 16.32 -12.85
CA ARG A 256 -3.84 16.61 -14.28
C ARG A 256 -4.64 17.83 -14.71
N ASN A 257 -5.89 17.95 -14.26
CA ASN A 257 -6.74 19.10 -14.55
C ASN A 257 -6.19 20.41 -13.93
N LEU A 258 -5.46 20.32 -12.82
CA LEU A 258 -4.74 21.44 -12.21
C LEU A 258 -3.39 21.75 -12.88
N GLY A 259 -3.04 21.07 -13.97
CA GLY A 259 -1.80 21.29 -14.72
C GLY A 259 -0.56 20.65 -14.11
N VAL A 260 -0.72 19.72 -13.15
CA VAL A 260 0.40 19.00 -12.55
C VAL A 260 0.95 17.97 -13.55
N ASP A 261 2.26 18.01 -13.78
CA ASP A 261 2.95 17.01 -14.58
C ASP A 261 3.18 15.74 -13.75
N LEU A 262 2.52 14.66 -14.17
CA LEU A 262 2.62 13.34 -13.55
C LEU A 262 3.47 12.37 -14.40
N ALA A 263 4.30 12.84 -15.32
CA ALA A 263 5.16 11.94 -16.08
C ALA A 263 6.26 11.33 -15.20
N GLY A 264 6.58 10.05 -15.41
CA GLY A 264 7.73 9.39 -14.81
C GLY A 264 7.59 8.91 -13.37
N PHE A 265 6.37 8.82 -12.81
CA PHE A 265 6.17 8.14 -11.53
C PHE A 265 6.12 6.61 -11.70
N THR A 266 6.18 5.86 -10.60
CA THR A 266 5.96 4.40 -10.59
C THR A 266 4.70 4.05 -9.79
N GLY A 267 3.78 3.33 -10.42
CA GLY A 267 2.63 2.71 -9.77
C GLY A 267 2.93 1.27 -9.37
N ILE A 268 2.62 0.88 -8.13
CA ILE A 268 2.86 -0.46 -7.59
C ILE A 268 1.54 -1.00 -7.04
N ASN A 269 1.08 -2.13 -7.57
CA ASN A 269 -0.02 -2.88 -6.98
C ASN A 269 0.51 -4.14 -6.27
N MET A 270 0.24 -4.27 -4.97
CA MET A 270 0.59 -5.42 -4.15
C MET A 270 -0.67 -6.02 -3.54
N ASP A 271 -0.96 -7.27 -3.91
CA ASP A 271 -2.12 -8.00 -3.37
C ASP A 271 -1.90 -9.52 -3.53
N PHE A 272 -2.49 -10.34 -2.67
CA PHE A 272 -2.48 -11.79 -2.85
C PHE A 272 -3.42 -12.22 -4.00
N VAL A 273 -4.37 -11.38 -4.41
CA VAL A 273 -5.19 -11.56 -5.64
C VAL A 273 -5.04 -10.36 -6.58
N GLN A 274 -4.72 -10.61 -7.85
CA GLN A 274 -4.64 -9.56 -8.87
C GLN A 274 -6.04 -9.15 -9.36
N HIS A 275 -6.63 -8.15 -8.70
CA HIS A 275 -7.95 -7.61 -9.04
C HIS A 275 -7.92 -6.69 -10.26
N TYR A 276 -9.04 -6.64 -10.99
CA TYR A 276 -9.18 -5.82 -12.20
C TYR A 276 -8.95 -4.33 -11.92
N ARG A 277 -9.64 -3.75 -10.94
CA ARG A 277 -9.60 -2.29 -10.70
C ARG A 277 -8.22 -1.82 -10.25
N SER A 278 -7.61 -2.50 -9.28
CA SER A 278 -6.26 -2.14 -8.83
C SER A 278 -5.21 -2.25 -9.93
N ASN A 279 -5.23 -3.30 -10.75
CA ASN A 279 -4.33 -3.40 -11.92
C ASN A 279 -4.62 -2.32 -12.97
N GLN A 280 -5.89 -2.03 -13.28
CA GLN A 280 -6.19 -1.01 -14.27
C GLN A 280 -5.77 0.39 -13.81
N GLN A 281 -6.11 0.80 -12.59
CA GLN A 281 -5.87 2.18 -12.15
C GLN A 281 -4.41 2.43 -11.74
N VAL A 282 -3.72 1.44 -11.17
CA VAL A 282 -2.39 1.65 -10.57
C VAL A 282 -1.26 1.11 -11.45
N VAL A 283 -1.55 0.17 -12.35
CA VAL A 283 -0.50 -0.50 -13.16
C VAL A 283 -0.64 -0.18 -14.64
N ASN A 284 -1.83 -0.34 -15.23
CA ASN A 284 -1.99 -0.22 -16.67
C ASN A 284 -2.20 1.23 -17.13
N ARG A 285 -3.15 1.95 -16.54
CA ARG A 285 -3.52 3.31 -16.99
C ARG A 285 -2.49 4.38 -16.62
N VAL A 286 -1.62 4.11 -15.65
CA VAL A 286 -0.52 5.02 -15.34
C VAL A 286 0.43 5.20 -16.53
N THR A 287 0.47 4.24 -17.47
CA THR A 287 1.23 4.38 -18.72
C THR A 287 0.72 5.53 -19.61
N GLU A 288 -0.58 5.83 -19.58
CA GLU A 288 -1.16 6.99 -20.27
C GLU A 288 -0.66 8.32 -19.68
N LEU A 289 -0.17 8.27 -18.44
CA LEU A 289 0.45 9.39 -17.74
C LEU A 289 1.96 9.45 -17.94
N GLY A 290 2.57 8.55 -18.72
CA GLY A 290 4.03 8.45 -18.87
C GLY A 290 4.72 7.82 -17.65
N ALA A 291 3.99 7.05 -16.85
CA ALA A 291 4.48 6.33 -15.69
C ALA A 291 4.60 4.82 -15.95
N GLU A 292 5.28 4.10 -15.06
CA GLU A 292 5.45 2.66 -15.13
C GLU A 292 4.63 1.93 -14.06
N GLY A 293 4.09 0.75 -14.40
CA GLY A 293 3.33 -0.09 -13.47
C GLY A 293 4.07 -1.38 -13.07
N ILE A 294 3.99 -1.75 -11.79
CA ILE A 294 4.52 -3.01 -11.23
C ILE A 294 3.42 -3.74 -10.47
N SER A 295 3.25 -5.05 -10.72
CA SER A 295 2.40 -5.91 -9.90
C SER A 295 3.24 -6.89 -9.07
N LEU A 296 2.97 -6.95 -7.77
CA LEU A 296 3.52 -7.92 -6.83
C LEU A 296 2.38 -8.77 -6.27
N THR A 297 2.54 -10.10 -6.29
CA THR A 297 1.52 -11.03 -5.79
C THR A 297 2.03 -11.78 -4.57
N GLY A 298 1.29 -11.69 -3.47
CA GLY A 298 1.58 -12.43 -2.24
C GLY A 298 0.88 -11.85 -1.03
N HIS A 299 0.91 -12.60 0.08
CA HIS A 299 0.31 -12.19 1.34
C HIS A 299 1.02 -10.97 1.95
N HIS A 300 0.26 -9.99 2.43
CA HIS A 300 0.80 -8.69 2.88
C HIS A 300 1.76 -8.83 4.05
N GLU A 301 1.46 -9.73 4.99
CA GLU A 301 2.25 -10.02 6.18
C GLU A 301 3.65 -10.59 5.87
N ILE A 302 3.89 -11.01 4.63
CA ILE A 302 5.20 -11.45 4.12
C ILE A 302 5.78 -10.39 3.16
N MET A 303 4.96 -9.91 2.23
CA MET A 303 5.41 -9.06 1.12
C MET A 303 5.75 -7.63 1.57
N VAL A 304 5.01 -7.05 2.51
CA VAL A 304 5.27 -5.69 3.00
C VAL A 304 6.59 -5.64 3.78
N PRO A 305 6.87 -6.53 4.75
CA PRO A 305 8.19 -6.57 5.40
C PRO A 305 9.34 -6.83 4.42
N LEU A 306 9.13 -7.71 3.44
CA LEU A 306 10.16 -8.01 2.43
C LEU A 306 10.47 -6.80 1.54
N LEU A 307 9.45 -6.08 1.07
CA LEU A 307 9.63 -4.84 0.31
C LEU A 307 10.29 -3.76 1.17
N ALA A 308 9.83 -3.57 2.41
CA ALA A 308 10.43 -2.60 3.32
C ALA A 308 11.91 -2.89 3.56
N ALA A 309 12.27 -4.15 3.82
CA ALA A 309 13.67 -4.57 3.99
C ALA A 309 14.50 -4.30 2.72
N ALA A 310 13.94 -4.53 1.53
CA ALA A 310 14.61 -4.20 0.27
C ALA A 310 14.82 -2.70 0.08
N VAL A 311 13.81 -1.88 0.39
CA VAL A 311 13.92 -0.41 0.34
C VAL A 311 15.01 0.10 1.28
N LEU A 312 15.05 -0.39 2.52
CA LEU A 312 16.02 0.05 3.52
C LEU A 312 17.47 -0.28 3.11
N GLU A 313 17.71 -1.44 2.49
CA GLU A 313 19.03 -1.77 1.94
C GLU A 313 19.42 -0.87 0.76
N GLU A 314 18.49 -0.59 -0.17
CA GLU A 314 18.72 0.32 -1.31
C GLU A 314 18.97 1.78 -0.87
N MET A 315 18.39 2.21 0.26
CA MET A 315 18.66 3.53 0.83
C MET A 315 20.05 3.59 1.46
N ARG A 316 20.47 2.55 2.19
CA ARG A 316 21.81 2.48 2.80
C ARG A 316 22.93 2.49 1.75
N GLU A 317 22.76 1.78 0.64
CA GLU A 317 23.74 1.78 -0.45
C GLU A 317 23.95 3.20 -1.02
N GLY A 318 22.87 3.96 -1.25
CA GLY A 318 22.97 5.33 -1.74
C GLY A 318 23.63 6.32 -0.77
N GLU A 319 23.48 6.11 0.54
CA GLU A 319 24.19 6.91 1.57
C GLU A 319 25.71 6.64 1.56
N GLN A 320 26.12 5.40 1.26
CA GLN A 320 27.53 5.03 1.20
C GLN A 320 28.20 5.55 -0.08
N GLU A 321 27.51 5.50 -1.22
CA GLU A 321 28.02 6.04 -2.50
C GLU A 321 28.12 7.58 -2.49
N GLY A 322 27.22 8.28 -1.78
CA GLY A 322 27.28 9.74 -1.61
C GLY A 322 28.29 10.24 -0.58
N ALA A 323 28.86 9.34 0.24
CA ALA A 323 29.82 9.67 1.29
C ALA A 323 31.29 9.46 0.87
N ASP A 324 31.55 9.07 -0.38
CA ASP A 324 32.91 8.98 -0.94
C ASP A 324 33.29 10.35 -1.57
N PRO A 325 34.12 11.18 -0.90
CA PRO A 325 34.55 12.45 -1.45
C PRO A 325 35.75 12.19 -2.36
N HIS A 326 35.56 12.36 -3.66
CA HIS A 326 36.67 12.75 -4.54
C HIS A 326 37.15 14.16 -4.21
#